data_AF-A0A8B9JI18-F1
#
_entry.id   AF-A0A8B9JI18-F1
#
_cell.length_a   1.000
_cell.length_b   1.000
_cell.length_c   1.000
_cell.angle_alpha   90.00
_cell.angle_beta   90.00
_cell.angle_gamma   90.00
#
_symmetry.space_group_name_H-M   'P 1'
#
loop_
_entity.id
_entity.type
_entity.pdbx_description
1 polymer ?
#
loop_
_entity_poly.entity_id
_entity_poly.type
_entity_poly.pdbx_seq_one_letter_code
_entity_poly.pdbx_strand_id
1 'polypeptide(L)' 'MEGKTGPMRVLVTGGSGLVGKAIERVVKEEGGAREGEEWIFLSSKDADLTPIYSPLSGKGASAAVSG' A
#
# COMPACT_ATOMS: atom_id res chain seq x y z
N MET A 1 -31.62 -1.00 7.65
CA MET A 1 -30.66 0.11 7.87
C MET A 1 -29.62 -0.01 6.78
N GLU A 2 -29.74 0.79 5.73
CA GLU A 2 -28.75 0.85 4.66
C GLU A 2 -27.68 1.84 5.14
N GLY A 3 -26.58 1.30 5.67
CA GLY A 3 -25.44 2.13 6.05
C GLY A 3 -24.97 2.84 4.80
N LYS A 4 -25.03 4.17 4.78
CA LYS A 4 -24.35 4.99 3.78
C LYS A 4 -22.86 4.71 3.89
N THR A 5 -22.39 3.71 3.15
CA THR A 5 -20.99 3.53 2.85
C THR A 5 -20.61 4.69 1.94
N GLY A 6 -19.91 5.67 2.52
CA GLY A 6 -19.25 6.70 1.72
C GLY A 6 -18.31 6.05 0.70
N PRO A 7 -17.84 6.79 -0.31
CA PRO A 7 -17.00 6.23 -1.36
C PRO A 7 -15.80 5.45 -0.76
N MET A 8 -15.67 4.19 -1.15
CA MET A 8 -14.65 3.27 -0.65
C MET A 8 -13.40 3.40 -1.51
N ARG A 9 -12.29 3.82 -0.91
CA ARG A 9 -11.01 3.94 -1.61
C ARG A 9 -10.18 2.68 -1.44
N VAL A 10 -9.78 2.09 -2.56
CA VAL A 10 -8.95 0.90 -2.60
C VAL A 10 -7.59 1.25 -3.19
N LEU A 11 -6.54 1.09 -2.40
CA LEU A 11 -5.16 1.35 -2.80
C LEU A 11 -4.45 0.02 -3.08
N VAL A 12 -3.92 -0.13 -4.29
CA VAL A 12 -3.14 -1.30 -4.71
C VAL A 12 -1.68 -0.91 -4.81
N THR A 13 -0.90 -1.31 -3.82
CA THR A 13 0.56 -1.20 -3.84
C THR A 13 1.16 -2.31 -4.70
N GLY A 14 2.17 -1.99 -5.53
CA GLY A 14 2.67 -2.95 -6.53
C GLY A 14 1.71 -3.15 -7.71
N GLY A 15 0.88 -2.14 -7.99
CA GLY A 15 -0.09 -2.11 -9.09
C GLY A 15 0.54 -2.33 -10.47
N SER A 16 1.83 -2.06 -10.64
CA SER A 16 2.58 -2.38 -11.87
C SER A 16 3.06 -3.83 -11.98
N GLY A 17 2.98 -4.61 -10.91
CA GLY A 17 3.37 -6.02 -10.89
C GLY A 17 2.30 -6.94 -11.48
N LEU A 18 2.65 -8.22 -11.66
CA LEU A 18 1.77 -9.23 -12.28
C LEU A 18 0.35 -9.25 -11.68
N VAL A 19 0.27 -9.35 -10.35
CA VAL A 19 -1.01 -9.41 -9.64
C VAL A 19 -1.74 -8.06 -9.68
N GLY A 20 -1.00 -6.95 -9.51
CA GLY A 20 -1.57 -5.61 -9.60
C GLY A 20 -2.26 -5.34 -10.94
N LYS A 21 -1.63 -5.78 -12.04
CA LYS A 21 -2.20 -5.68 -13.39
C LYS A 21 -3.39 -6.61 -13.62
N ALA A 22 -3.39 -7.82 -13.03
CA ALA A 22 -4.55 -8.70 -13.09
C ALA A 22 -5.76 -8.09 -12.37
N ILE A 23 -5.55 -7.48 -11.19
CA ILE A 23 -6.61 -6.78 -10.45
C ILE A 23 -7.11 -5.57 -11.27
N GLU A 24 -6.19 -4.76 -11.81
CA GLU A 24 -6.54 -3.61 -12.65
C GLU A 24 -7.44 -4.02 -13.82
N ARG A 25 -7.12 -5.14 -14.47
CA ARG A 25 -7.91 -5.70 -15.57
C ARG A 25 -9.33 -6.09 -15.12
N VAL A 26 -9.45 -6.89 -14.07
CA VAL A 26 -10.75 -7.35 -13.57
C VAL A 26 -11.64 -6.17 -13.17
N VAL A 27 -11.07 -5.17 -12.49
CA VAL A 27 -11.78 -3.99 -12.02
C VAL A 27 -12.22 -3.09 -13.19
N LYS A 28 -11.35 -2.83 -14.17
CA LYS A 28 -11.61 -1.87 -15.26
C LYS A 28 -12.29 -2.47 -16.48
N GLU A 29 -11.97 -3.71 -16.83
CA GLU A 29 -12.40 -4.35 -18.09
C GLU A 29 -13.51 -5.38 -17.88
N GLU A 30 -13.53 -6.08 -16.73
CA GLU A 30 -14.43 -7.22 -16.50
C GLU A 30 -15.61 -6.89 -15.57
N GLY A 31 -15.75 -5.63 -15.13
CA GLY A 31 -16.84 -5.20 -14.26
C GLY A 31 -16.71 -5.67 -12.81
N GLY A 32 -15.49 -5.95 -12.34
CA GLY A 32 -15.24 -6.39 -10.97
C GLY A 32 -15.34 -5.28 -9.91
N ALA A 33 -15.40 -4.00 -10.32
CA ALA A 33 -15.57 -2.88 -9.42
C ALA A 33 -16.99 -2.83 -8.84
N ARG A 34 -17.13 -2.59 -7.53
CA ARG A 34 -18.44 -2.33 -6.93
C ARG A 34 -18.79 -0.85 -7.02
N GLU A 35 -20.10 -0.56 -6.99
CA GLU A 35 -20.57 0.82 -6.94
C GLU A 35 -20.02 1.55 -5.70
N GLY A 36 -19.51 2.76 -5.93
CA GLY A 36 -18.91 3.58 -4.88
C GLY A 36 -17.45 3.26 -4.58
N GLU A 37 -16.81 2.32 -5.29
CA GLU A 37 -15.36 2.08 -5.15
C GLU A 37 -14.53 2.99 -6.06
N GLU A 38 -13.47 3.56 -5.49
CA GLU A 38 -12.44 4.31 -6.18
C GLU A 38 -11.10 3.55 -6.06
N TRP A 39 -10.56 3.09 -7.19
CA TRP A 39 -9.37 2.24 -7.22
C TRP A 39 -8.12 3.01 -7.67
N ILE A 40 -7.06 2.96 -6.85
CA ILE A 40 -5.80 3.66 -7.07
C ILE A 40 -4.67 2.63 -7.14
N PHE A 41 -3.95 2.58 -8.25
CA PHE A 41 -2.86 1.64 -8.49
C PHE A 41 -1.52 2.36 -8.43
N LEU A 42 -0.65 1.93 -7.51
CA LEU A 42 0.68 2.53 -7.31
C LEU A 42 1.79 1.65 -7.90
N SER A 43 2.78 2.28 -8.50
CA SER A 43 4.07 1.68 -8.81
C SER A 43 5.08 1.92 -7.68
N SER A 44 6.23 1.25 -7.73
CA SER A 44 7.33 1.49 -6.79
C SER A 44 7.93 2.90 -6.85
N LYS A 45 7.62 3.69 -7.90
CA LYS A 45 8.01 5.10 -7.99
C LYS A 45 7.09 6.02 -7.20
N ASP A 46 5.86 5.57 -6.93
CA ASP A 46 4.83 6.37 -6.28
C ASP A 46 4.88 6.23 -4.74
N ALA A 47 5.41 5.11 -4.24
CA ALA A 47 5.61 4.87 -2.82
C ALA A 47 6.76 3.88 -2.55
N ASP A 48 7.59 4.19 -1.56
CA ASP A 48 8.49 3.22 -0.92
C ASP A 48 7.77 2.62 0.30
N LEU A 49 7.63 1.30 0.30
CA LEU A 49 6.96 0.54 1.36
C LEU A 49 7.96 -0.08 2.34
N THR A 50 9.25 0.18 2.16
CA THR A 50 10.28 -0.21 3.11
C THR A 50 9.91 0.36 4.48
N PRO A 51 10.01 -0.44 5.57
CA PRO A 51 9.75 0.06 6.91
C PRO A 51 10.55 1.33 7.18
N ILE A 52 9.90 2.34 7.76
CA ILE A 52 10.58 3.52 8.25
C ILE A 52 11.39 3.04 9.47
N TYR A 53 12.68 2.77 9.29
CA TYR A 53 13.54 2.43 10.40
C TYR A 53 13.64 3.65 11.31
N SER A 54 13.00 3.60 12.47
CA SER A 54 13.20 4.59 13.53
C SER A 54 14.39 4.13 14.37
N PRO A 55 15.53 4.83 14.34
CA PRO A 55 16.67 4.49 15.17
C PRO A 55 16.40 4.70 16.68
N LEU A 56 15.20 5.16 17.08
CA LEU A 56 14.88 5.51 18.46
C LEU A 56 14.12 4.42 19.24
N SER A 57 13.85 3.23 18.68
CA SER A 57 13.37 2.08 19.48
C SER A 57 14.57 1.25 19.97
N GLY A 58 15.17 1.70 21.07
CA GLY A 58 16.52 1.31 21.50
C GLY A 58 16.73 -0.14 21.95
N LYS A 59 17.99 -0.58 21.81
CA LYS A 59 18.84 -1.16 22.87
C LYS A 59 20.27 -1.31 22.33
N GLY A 60 21.22 -0.69 23.03
CA GLY A 60 22.65 -1.02 22.92
C GLY A 60 23.55 0.03 22.27
N ALA A 61 23.57 1.26 22.79
CA ALA A 61 24.84 1.99 22.84
C ALA A 61 25.77 1.22 23.78
N SER A 62 26.40 0.16 23.29
CA SER A 62 27.47 -0.53 24.02
C SER A 62 28.77 0.15 23.66
N ALA A 63 29.42 0.66 24.70
CA ALA A 63 30.70 1.31 24.68
C ALA A 63 31.76 0.53 23.88
N ALA A 64 32.52 1.28 23.08
CA ALA A 64 33.93 1.00 22.83
C ALA A 64 34.67 2.35 22.97
N VAL A 65 34.82 2.78 24.23
CA VAL A 65 36.01 3.54 24.60
C VAL A 65 37.14 2.52 24.68
N SER A 66 38.07 2.57 23.74
CA SER A 66 39.36 1.91 23.89
C SER A 66 40.35 2.44 22.87
N GLY A 67 41.36 3.15 23.38
CA GLY A 67 42.67 3.32 22.74
C GLY A 67 42.79 4.49 21.79
#